data_AF-L1KQ33-F1
#
_entry.id   AF-L1KQ33-F1
#
_cell.length_a   1.000
_cell.length_b   1.000
_cell.length_c   1.000
_cell.angle_alpha   90.00
_cell.angle_beta   90.00
_cell.angle_gamma   90.00
#
_symmetry.space_group_name_H-M   'P 1'
#
loop_
_entity.id
_entity.type
_entity.pdbx_description
1 polymer ?
#
loop_
_entity_poly.entity_id
_entity_poly.type
_entity_poly.pdbx_seq_one_letter_code
_entity_poly.pdbx_strand_id
1 'polypeptide(L)'
;MGTRLKKDPSDVALEEFHAQLCSYIMQLTDHDGEESPGFLDQRMGVGVDWENRLKQALSTCRVFVPIYTSRYFRREWCGKEWDAFARRQQEQLRTRPYTGNAIVPVLWVGPQHLTLPAVAAKVQYAHPDLGKEYLQSGLYGLRQAGRHAKYRSSVWALAQMIVKVAQQTSLEPCDVKLFQDLRNVFEGD
;
A
#
# COMPACT_ATOMS: atom_id res chain seq x y z
N MET A 1 30.76 -10.44 16.52
CA MET A 1 30.48 -9.00 16.33
C MET A 1 29.59 -8.88 15.11
N GLY A 2 28.26 -8.85 15.32
CA GLY A 2 27.29 -8.92 14.23
C GLY A 2 27.34 -7.66 13.36
N THR A 3 27.61 -7.84 12.08
CA THR A 3 27.53 -6.79 11.07
C THR A 3 26.10 -6.27 11.04
N ARG A 4 25.86 -5.08 11.58
CA ARG A 4 24.58 -4.38 11.45
C ARG A 4 24.37 -4.14 9.95
N LEU A 5 23.52 -4.96 9.31
CA LEU A 5 23.18 -4.79 7.90
C LEU A 5 22.70 -3.35 7.70
N LYS A 6 23.43 -2.57 6.90
CA LYS A 6 23.00 -1.21 6.55
C LYS A 6 21.66 -1.33 5.84
N LYS A 7 20.66 -0.60 6.34
CA LYS A 7 19.33 -0.54 5.75
C LYS A 7 19.42 0.06 4.35
N ASP A 8 18.74 -0.55 3.39
CA ASP A 8 18.70 -0.07 2.01
C ASP A 8 18.15 1.36 1.99
N PRO A 9 18.76 2.31 1.25
CA PRO A 9 18.27 3.69 1.19
C PRO A 9 16.82 3.82 0.71
N SER A 10 16.34 2.90 -0.12
CA SER A 10 14.93 2.83 -0.51
C SER A 10 14.02 2.35 0.62
N ASP A 11 14.50 1.50 1.53
CA ASP A 11 13.74 1.08 2.72
C ASP A 11 13.61 2.25 3.70
N VAL A 12 14.68 3.02 3.91
CA VAL A 12 14.64 4.25 4.73
C VAL A 12 13.67 5.28 4.13
N ALA A 13 13.76 5.51 2.81
CA ALA A 13 12.86 6.44 2.14
C ALA A 13 11.38 5.99 2.23
N LEU A 14 11.11 4.68 2.20
CA LEU A 14 9.76 4.14 2.34
C LEU A 14 9.18 4.37 3.74
N GLU A 15 10.00 4.24 4.79
CA GLU A 15 9.57 4.52 6.16
C GLU A 15 9.27 5.99 6.39
N GLU A 16 10.12 6.87 5.85
CA GLU A 16 9.86 8.31 5.89
C GLU A 16 8.59 8.68 5.13
N PHE A 17 8.35 8.06 3.97
CA PHE A 17 7.09 8.20 3.24
C PHE A 17 5.90 7.74 4.08
N HIS A 18 5.98 6.56 4.70
CA HIS A 18 4.91 6.03 5.55
C HIS A 18 4.59 6.97 6.72
N ALA A 19 5.62 7.44 7.43
CA ALA A 19 5.45 8.39 8.53
C ALA A 19 4.78 9.69 8.07
N GLN A 20 5.23 10.24 6.94
CA GLN A 20 4.63 11.46 6.37
C GLN A 20 3.19 11.24 5.92
N LEU A 21 2.90 10.12 5.26
CA LEU A 21 1.56 9.78 4.81
C LEU A 21 0.60 9.63 6.00
N CYS A 22 1.02 8.92 7.05
CA CYS A 22 0.23 8.78 8.28
C CYS A 22 -0.06 10.13 8.92
N SER A 23 0.97 11.00 9.02
CA SER A 23 0.78 12.36 9.54
C SER A 23 -0.27 13.14 8.73
N TYR A 24 -0.25 13.07 7.40
CA TYR A 24 -1.26 13.73 6.57
C TYR A 24 -2.66 13.12 6.71
N ILE A 25 -2.77 11.80 6.85
CA ILE A 25 -4.06 11.14 7.09
C ILE A 25 -4.65 11.58 8.43
N MET A 26 -3.85 11.67 9.50
CA MET A 26 -4.31 12.19 10.79
C MET A 26 -4.83 13.63 10.68
N GLN A 27 -4.18 14.49 9.89
CA GLN A 27 -4.66 15.87 9.68
C GLN A 27 -5.98 15.95 8.89
N LEU A 28 -6.35 14.89 8.17
CA LEU A 28 -7.53 14.83 7.32
C LEU A 28 -8.68 14.03 7.95
N THR A 29 -8.51 13.53 9.17
CA THR A 29 -9.47 12.65 9.85
C THR A 29 -9.58 12.98 11.33
N ASP A 30 -10.61 12.49 12.00
CA ASP A 30 -10.79 12.65 13.45
C ASP A 30 -9.99 11.61 14.27
N HIS A 31 -8.87 11.13 13.73
CA HIS A 31 -8.04 10.12 14.38
C HIS A 31 -7.39 10.70 15.66
N ASP A 32 -7.55 10.03 16.79
CA ASP A 32 -7.09 10.48 18.12
C ASP A 32 -5.56 10.55 18.28
N GLY A 33 -4.84 9.76 17.48
CA GLY A 33 -3.39 9.71 17.45
C GLY A 33 -2.79 8.76 18.48
N GLU A 34 -3.62 7.96 19.18
CA GLU A 34 -3.15 6.93 20.11
C GLU A 34 -2.47 5.78 19.34
N GLU A 35 -2.99 5.46 18.16
CA GLU A 35 -2.43 4.46 17.25
C GLU A 35 -2.01 5.07 15.90
N SER A 36 -1.19 4.33 15.15
CA SER A 36 -0.84 4.71 13.77
C SER A 36 -2.02 4.40 12.84
N PRO A 37 -2.46 5.34 11.97
CA PRO A 37 -3.53 5.11 11.00
C PRO A 37 -3.11 4.17 9.85
N GLY A 38 -1.82 3.79 9.81
CA GLY A 38 -1.24 2.93 8.79
C GLY A 38 -0.40 1.81 9.42
N PHE A 39 -0.40 0.66 8.73
CA PHE A 39 0.47 -0.47 8.99
C PHE A 39 1.43 -0.63 7.81
N LEU A 40 2.74 -0.59 8.09
CA LEU A 40 3.80 -0.92 7.14
C LEU A 40 4.50 -2.18 7.62
N ASP A 41 4.50 -3.22 6.80
CA ASP A 41 5.29 -4.42 7.09
C ASP A 41 6.79 -4.09 6.94
N GLN A 42 7.43 -3.77 8.06
CA GLN A 42 8.87 -3.66 8.13
C GLN A 42 9.43 -5.07 8.16
N ARG A 43 10.00 -5.49 7.02
CA ARG A 43 10.70 -6.78 6.85
C ARG A 43 11.73 -7.03 7.95
N MET A 44 11.35 -7.56 9.11
CA MET A 44 12.23 -8.14 10.14
C MET A 44 11.42 -8.90 11.21
N GLY A 45 10.35 -9.60 10.84
CA GLY A 45 9.73 -10.60 11.69
C GLY A 45 9.89 -11.99 11.06
N VAL A 46 10.93 -12.73 11.43
CA VAL A 46 10.99 -14.16 11.08
C VAL A 46 10.12 -14.90 12.09
N GLY A 47 8.96 -15.41 11.67
CA GLY A 47 8.14 -16.30 12.50
C GLY A 47 6.63 -16.10 12.38
N VAL A 48 5.90 -17.00 13.04
CA VAL A 48 4.43 -17.08 13.07
C VAL A 48 3.78 -15.78 13.56
N ASP A 49 4.43 -15.07 14.49
CA ASP A 49 3.89 -13.83 15.08
C ASP A 49 3.79 -12.68 14.07
N TRP A 50 4.72 -12.60 13.12
CA TRP A 50 4.67 -11.59 12.06
C TRP A 50 3.51 -11.85 11.11
N GLU A 51 3.36 -13.09 10.64
CA GLU A 51 2.28 -13.49 9.74
C GLU A 51 0.91 -13.23 10.39
N ASN A 52 0.77 -13.52 11.68
CA ASN A 52 -0.46 -13.22 12.42
C ASN A 52 -0.77 -11.72 12.49
N ARG A 53 0.24 -10.88 12.77
CA ARG A 53 0.06 -9.41 12.78
C ARG A 53 -0.31 -8.87 11.40
N LEU A 54 0.33 -9.37 10.35
CA LEU A 54 0.04 -8.98 8.98
C LEU A 54 -1.38 -9.39 8.56
N LYS A 55 -1.78 -10.63 8.86
CA LYS A 55 -3.15 -11.10 8.66
C LYS A 55 -4.17 -10.27 9.45
N GLN A 56 -3.86 -9.90 10.69
CA GLN A 56 -4.74 -9.04 11.48
C GLN A 56 -4.83 -7.63 10.89
N ALA A 57 -3.73 -7.05 10.40
CA ALA A 57 -3.77 -5.76 9.73
C ALA A 57 -4.60 -5.82 8.43
N LEU A 58 -4.46 -6.88 7.64
CA LEU A 58 -5.25 -7.09 6.42
C LEU A 58 -6.74 -7.33 6.71
N SER A 59 -7.08 -7.93 7.85
CA SER A 59 -8.46 -8.19 8.22
C SER A 59 -9.20 -6.96 8.70
N THR A 60 -8.49 -5.92 9.15
CA THR A 60 -9.09 -4.69 9.71
C THR A 60 -8.88 -3.44 8.86
N CYS A 61 -7.81 -3.36 8.05
CA CYS A 61 -7.49 -2.13 7.31
C CYS A 61 -8.60 -1.71 6.35
N ARG A 62 -8.83 -0.41 6.19
CA ARG A 62 -9.89 0.11 5.30
C ARG A 62 -9.44 0.29 3.85
N VAL A 63 -8.14 0.49 3.65
CA VAL A 63 -7.51 0.73 2.35
C VAL A 63 -6.20 -0.03 2.28
N PHE A 64 -5.98 -0.72 1.17
CA PHE A 64 -4.72 -1.37 0.85
C PHE A 64 -3.88 -0.46 -0.05
N VAL A 65 -2.64 -0.18 0.33
CA VAL A 65 -1.76 0.79 -0.34
C VAL A 65 -0.52 0.08 -0.89
N PRO A 66 -0.61 -0.59 -2.06
CA PRO A 66 0.54 -1.30 -2.62
C PRO A 66 1.57 -0.33 -3.20
N ILE A 67 2.85 -0.55 -2.87
CA ILE A 67 3.97 0.29 -3.31
C ILE A 67 4.59 -0.28 -4.58
N TYR A 68 4.26 0.31 -5.72
CA TYR A 68 4.64 -0.21 -7.03
C TYR A 68 6.14 -0.01 -7.28
N THR A 69 6.86 -1.13 -7.20
CA THR A 69 8.28 -1.29 -7.54
C THR A 69 8.47 -2.67 -8.16
N SER A 70 9.52 -2.87 -8.95
CA SER A 70 9.87 -4.22 -9.45
C SER A 70 10.13 -5.20 -8.28
N ARG A 71 10.62 -4.70 -7.14
CA ARG A 71 10.86 -5.51 -5.93
C ARG A 71 9.57 -5.93 -5.25
N TYR A 72 8.53 -5.10 -5.23
CA TYR A 72 7.21 -5.43 -4.68
C TYR A 72 6.57 -6.59 -5.45
N PHE A 73 6.56 -6.52 -6.78
CA PHE A 73 5.94 -7.55 -7.63
C PHE A 73 6.71 -8.88 -7.68
N ARG A 74 7.95 -8.94 -7.19
CA ARG A 74 8.75 -10.19 -7.09
C ARG A 74 8.66 -10.85 -5.71
N ARG A 75 8.02 -10.21 -4.73
CA ARG A 75 7.93 -10.75 -3.37
C ARG A 75 6.66 -11.56 -3.23
N GLU A 76 6.82 -12.85 -2.95
CA GLU A 76 5.71 -13.79 -2.76
C GLU A 76 4.66 -13.26 -1.77
N TRP A 77 5.13 -12.75 -0.63
CA TRP A 77 4.25 -12.24 0.41
C TRP A 77 3.47 -11.00 0.00
N CYS A 78 4.01 -10.15 -0.87
CA CYS A 78 3.26 -9.02 -1.41
C CYS A 78 2.11 -9.49 -2.32
N GLY A 79 2.29 -10.61 -3.03
CA GLY A 79 1.20 -11.26 -3.75
C GLY A 79 0.15 -11.85 -2.80
N LYS A 80 0.58 -12.47 -1.69
CA LYS A 80 -0.34 -13.00 -0.67
C LYS A 80 -1.17 -11.92 0.01
N GLU A 81 -0.57 -10.77 0.33
CA GLU A 81 -1.28 -9.59 0.85
C GLU A 81 -2.37 -9.14 -0.13
N TRP A 82 -2.04 -9.09 -1.42
CA TRP A 82 -2.98 -8.72 -2.46
C TRP A 82 -4.14 -9.72 -2.56
N ASP A 83 -3.86 -11.03 -2.54
CA ASP A 83 -4.87 -12.09 -2.53
C ASP A 83 -5.81 -11.95 -1.33
N ALA A 84 -5.26 -11.78 -0.12
CA ALA A 84 -6.02 -11.59 1.10
C ALA A 84 -7.00 -10.42 0.99
N PHE A 85 -6.51 -9.26 0.54
CA PHE A 85 -7.33 -8.06 0.43
C PHE A 85 -8.37 -8.17 -0.70
N ALA A 86 -8.02 -8.82 -1.82
CA ALA A 86 -8.96 -9.09 -2.90
C ALA A 86 -10.10 -10.04 -2.46
N ARG A 87 -9.79 -11.10 -1.70
CA ARG A 87 -10.79 -12.01 -1.12
C ARG A 87 -11.74 -11.28 -0.16
N ARG A 88 -11.21 -10.41 0.70
CA ARG A 88 -12.03 -9.59 1.61
C ARG A 88 -12.98 -8.67 0.86
N GLN A 89 -12.48 -8.02 -0.19
CA GLN A 89 -13.31 -7.18 -1.06
C GLN A 89 -14.42 -7.98 -1.75
N GLN A 90 -14.14 -9.19 -2.23
CA GLN A 90 -15.13 -10.08 -2.85
C GLN A 90 -16.18 -10.57 -1.84
N GLU A 91 -15.78 -10.94 -0.62
CA GLU A 91 -16.71 -11.38 0.41
C GLU A 91 -17.67 -10.26 0.82
N GLN A 92 -17.17 -9.03 0.94
CA GLN A 92 -18.05 -7.89 1.17
C GLN A 92 -19.01 -7.64 0.00
N LEU A 93 -18.55 -7.73 -1.26
CA LEU A 93 -19.43 -7.56 -2.43
C LEU A 93 -20.59 -8.56 -2.44
N ARG A 94 -20.38 -9.76 -1.87
CA ARG A 94 -21.39 -10.81 -1.75
C ARG A 94 -22.50 -10.47 -0.77
N THR A 95 -22.20 -9.68 0.26
CA THR A 95 -23.14 -9.30 1.33
C THR A 95 -23.67 -7.87 1.19
N ARG A 96 -22.90 -6.98 0.57
CA ARG A 96 -23.23 -5.57 0.36
C ARG A 96 -22.62 -5.06 -0.96
N PRO A 97 -23.45 -4.61 -1.90
CA PRO A 97 -22.95 -3.93 -3.09
C PRO A 97 -22.20 -2.65 -2.69
N TYR A 98 -20.95 -2.52 -3.13
CA TYR A 98 -20.22 -1.25 -3.14
C TYR A 98 -19.49 -1.12 -4.48
N THR A 99 -19.30 0.12 -4.94
CA THR A 99 -18.81 0.41 -6.29
C THR A 99 -17.33 0.80 -6.33
N GLY A 100 -16.62 0.74 -5.20
CA GLY A 100 -15.23 1.17 -5.08
C GLY A 100 -14.24 0.02 -5.07
N ASN A 101 -13.00 0.28 -5.48
CA ASN A 101 -11.85 -0.58 -5.18
C ASN A 101 -11.11 0.05 -4.00
N ALA A 102 -10.99 -0.66 -2.89
CA ALA A 102 -10.30 -0.19 -1.68
C ALA A 102 -8.76 -0.30 -1.78
N ILE A 103 -8.24 -0.34 -3.01
CA ILE A 103 -6.81 -0.41 -3.31
C ILE A 103 -6.36 0.94 -3.88
N VAL A 104 -5.38 1.58 -3.25
CA VAL A 104 -4.77 2.83 -3.71
C VAL A 104 -3.29 2.61 -4.00
N PRO A 105 -2.90 2.35 -5.26
CA PRO A 105 -1.51 2.15 -5.61
C PRO A 105 -0.66 3.41 -5.45
N VAL A 106 0.57 3.23 -4.99
CA VAL A 106 1.59 4.29 -4.97
C VAL A 106 2.69 3.93 -5.94
N LEU A 107 2.86 4.73 -6.99
CA LEU A 107 4.03 4.66 -7.86
C LEU A 107 5.27 5.13 -7.11
N TRP A 108 6.12 4.18 -6.73
CA TRP A 108 7.41 4.49 -6.14
C TRP A 108 8.42 4.89 -7.20
N VAL A 109 8.39 4.20 -8.35
CA VAL A 109 9.16 4.50 -9.57
C VAL A 109 8.20 4.70 -10.74
N GLY A 110 8.66 5.35 -11.80
CA GLY A 110 7.89 5.52 -13.02
C GLY A 110 7.45 4.18 -13.65
N PRO A 111 6.27 4.10 -14.29
CA PRO A 111 5.74 2.88 -14.91
C PRO A 111 6.68 2.22 -15.92
N GLN A 112 7.55 3.00 -16.58
CA GLN A 112 8.57 2.48 -17.50
C GLN A 112 9.57 1.51 -16.85
N HIS A 113 9.64 1.49 -15.51
CA HIS A 113 10.50 0.59 -14.74
C HIS A 113 9.73 -0.61 -14.14
N LEU A 114 8.44 -0.74 -14.45
CA LEU A 114 7.56 -1.75 -13.88
C LEU A 114 7.19 -2.80 -14.92
N THR A 115 7.17 -4.06 -14.50
CA THR A 115 6.46 -5.15 -15.18
C THR A 115 5.29 -5.51 -14.29
N LEU A 116 4.08 -5.11 -14.70
CA LEU A 116 2.88 -5.27 -13.86
C LEU A 116 2.27 -6.67 -14.06
N PRO A 117 2.02 -7.43 -12.97
CA PRO A 117 1.17 -8.60 -13.03
C PRO A 117 -0.26 -8.24 -13.46
N ALA A 118 -1.00 -9.21 -14.01
CA ALA A 118 -2.34 -9.00 -14.55
C ALA A 118 -3.32 -8.39 -13.52
N VAL A 119 -3.20 -8.78 -12.25
CA VAL A 119 -4.03 -8.24 -11.16
C VAL A 119 -3.74 -6.77 -10.86
N ALA A 120 -2.49 -6.33 -10.97
CA ALA A 120 -2.07 -4.95 -10.73
C ALA A 120 -2.39 -4.04 -11.91
N ALA A 121 -2.28 -4.56 -13.15
CA ALA A 121 -2.60 -3.82 -14.37
C ALA A 121 -4.08 -3.39 -14.47
N LYS A 122 -4.98 -4.08 -13.76
CA LYS A 122 -6.41 -3.75 -13.69
C LYS A 122 -6.73 -2.59 -12.73
N VAL A 123 -5.78 -2.16 -11.90
CA VAL A 123 -6.00 -1.10 -10.91
C VAL A 123 -5.55 0.24 -11.47
N GLN A 124 -6.45 1.23 -11.46
CA GLN A 124 -6.12 2.58 -11.89
C GLN A 124 -5.19 3.25 -10.87
N TYR A 125 -3.98 3.57 -11.29
CA TYR A 125 -3.00 4.34 -10.50
C TYR A 125 -2.80 5.77 -11.03
N ALA A 126 -3.32 6.06 -12.22
CA ALA A 126 -3.22 7.38 -12.83
C ALA A 126 -4.37 8.28 -12.36
N HIS A 127 -4.10 9.11 -11.35
CA HIS A 127 -5.05 10.12 -10.87
C HIS A 127 -4.63 11.52 -11.33
N PRO A 128 -5.55 12.34 -11.90
CA PRO A 128 -5.24 13.69 -12.38
C PRO A 128 -4.51 14.56 -11.35
N ASP A 129 -4.94 14.49 -10.08
CA ASP A 129 -4.38 15.28 -8.97
C ASP A 129 -2.90 15.01 -8.67
N LEU A 130 -2.37 13.84 -9.07
CA LEU A 130 -0.97 13.48 -8.86
C LEU A 130 -0.07 14.17 -9.92
N GLY A 131 -0.61 14.46 -11.10
CA GLY A 131 0.08 15.17 -12.18
C GLY A 131 1.15 14.35 -12.91
N LYS A 132 1.60 14.90 -14.05
CA LYS A 132 2.49 14.19 -15.00
C LYS A 132 3.85 13.83 -14.41
N GLU A 133 4.46 14.72 -13.63
CA GLU A 133 5.79 14.46 -13.05
C GLU A 133 5.79 13.25 -12.10
N TYR A 134 4.72 13.10 -11.31
CA TYR A 134 4.55 11.92 -10.46
C TYR A 134 4.44 10.65 -11.30
N LEU A 135 3.61 10.67 -12.35
CA LEU A 135 3.42 9.53 -13.24
C LEU A 135 4.68 9.15 -14.01
N GLN A 136 5.57 10.10 -14.29
CA GLN A 136 6.82 9.84 -15.00
C GLN A 136 7.94 9.34 -14.09
N SER A 137 8.08 9.92 -12.89
CA SER A 137 9.23 9.66 -12.01
C SER A 137 8.92 8.72 -10.84
N GLY A 138 7.66 8.62 -10.42
CA GLY A 138 7.29 8.06 -9.12
C GLY A 138 7.80 8.90 -7.93
N LEU A 139 7.37 8.56 -6.72
CA LEU A 139 7.78 9.28 -5.50
C LEU A 139 9.29 9.23 -5.25
N TYR A 140 9.91 8.07 -5.45
CA TYR A 140 11.35 7.92 -5.24
C TYR A 140 12.14 8.73 -6.26
N GLY A 141 11.73 8.74 -7.52
CA GLY A 141 12.36 9.57 -8.55
C GLY A 141 12.26 11.06 -8.26
N LEU A 142 11.09 11.55 -7.82
CA LEU A 142 10.91 12.95 -7.39
C LEU A 142 11.84 13.30 -6.23
N ARG A 143 12.01 12.39 -5.26
CA ARG A 143 12.92 12.56 -4.13
C ARG A 143 14.38 12.65 -4.59
N GLN A 144 14.83 11.71 -5.44
CA GLN A 144 16.21 11.70 -5.94
C GLN A 144 16.54 12.95 -6.79
N ALA A 145 15.56 13.48 -7.52
CA ALA A 145 15.71 14.69 -8.31
C ALA A 145 15.62 16.00 -7.48
N GLY A 146 15.54 15.92 -6.15
CA GLY A 146 15.41 17.10 -5.27
C GLY A 146 14.10 17.87 -5.43
N ARG A 147 13.07 17.27 -6.05
CA ARG A 147 11.76 17.90 -6.32
C ARG A 147 10.86 17.84 -5.08
N HIS A 148 11.35 18.34 -3.94
CA HIS A 148 10.71 18.21 -2.64
C HIS A 148 9.28 18.77 -2.58
N ALA A 149 9.03 19.93 -3.20
CA ALA A 149 7.68 20.50 -3.23
C ALA A 149 6.70 19.59 -3.97
N LYS A 150 7.10 19.04 -5.13
CA LYS A 150 6.25 18.12 -5.89
C LYS A 150 6.05 16.81 -5.15
N TYR A 151 7.10 16.24 -4.56
CA TYR A 151 7.01 15.06 -3.70
C TYR A 151 5.97 15.26 -2.59
N ARG A 152 6.10 16.34 -1.78
CA ARG A 152 5.16 16.62 -0.69
C ARG A 152 3.72 16.79 -1.17
N SER A 153 3.52 17.56 -2.25
CA SER A 153 2.17 17.72 -2.83
C SER A 153 1.58 16.40 -3.34
N SER A 154 2.41 15.47 -3.83
CA SER A 154 1.96 14.16 -4.29
C SER A 154 1.59 13.25 -3.11
N VAL A 155 2.36 13.27 -2.03
CA VAL A 155 2.02 12.55 -0.78
C VAL A 155 0.72 13.10 -0.17
N TRP A 156 0.51 14.42 -0.19
CA TRP A 156 -0.74 15.05 0.24
C TRP A 156 -1.94 14.62 -0.62
N ALA A 157 -1.79 14.59 -1.94
CA ALA A 157 -2.84 14.10 -2.84
C ALA A 157 -3.17 12.61 -2.60
N LEU A 158 -2.15 11.77 -2.35
CA LEU A 158 -2.35 10.37 -1.97
C LEU A 158 -3.10 10.24 -0.64
N ALA A 159 -2.77 11.04 0.37
CA ALA A 159 -3.48 11.05 1.66
C ALA A 159 -4.97 11.37 1.48
N GLN A 160 -5.31 12.42 0.74
CA GLN A 160 -6.69 12.78 0.42
C GLN A 160 -7.43 11.64 -0.31
N MET A 161 -6.76 10.98 -1.26
CA MET A 161 -7.34 9.84 -1.98
C MET A 161 -7.60 8.65 -1.06
N ILE A 162 -6.66 8.31 -0.18
CA ILE A 162 -6.82 7.23 0.79
C ILE A 162 -8.00 7.51 1.72
N VAL A 163 -8.11 8.73 2.27
CA VAL A 163 -9.22 9.13 3.13
C VAL A 163 -10.55 9.03 2.38
N LYS A 164 -10.61 9.54 1.14
CA LYS A 164 -11.80 9.45 0.30
C LYS A 164 -12.21 8.01 0.03
N VAL A 165 -11.26 7.14 -0.35
CA VAL A 165 -11.51 5.72 -0.60
C VAL A 165 -11.99 5.03 0.67
N ALA A 166 -11.35 5.28 1.82
CA ALA A 166 -11.74 4.71 3.10
C ALA A 166 -13.18 5.06 3.48
N GLN A 167 -13.59 6.31 3.25
CA GLN A 167 -14.95 6.80 3.51
C GLN A 167 -15.99 6.21 2.55
N GLN A 168 -15.62 6.01 1.28
CA GLN A 168 -16.54 5.53 0.24
C GLN A 168 -16.75 4.01 0.27
N THR A 169 -15.69 3.23 0.51
CA THR A 169 -15.78 1.76 0.45
C THR A 169 -16.31 1.17 1.74
N SER A 170 -16.03 1.81 2.89
CA SER A 170 -16.40 1.33 4.23
C SER A 170 -16.19 -0.18 4.37
N LEU A 171 -14.98 -0.66 4.05
CA LEU A 171 -14.66 -2.09 4.07
C LEU A 171 -14.69 -2.60 5.52
N GLU A 172 -15.69 -3.42 5.84
CA GLU A 172 -15.88 -4.00 7.16
C GLU A 172 -14.76 -5.00 7.49
N PRO A 173 -14.37 -5.13 8.77
CA PRO A 173 -13.42 -6.15 9.19
C PRO A 173 -13.90 -7.57 8.85
N CYS A 174 -12.96 -8.50 8.61
CA CYS A 174 -13.29 -9.91 8.36
C CYS A 174 -12.59 -10.86 9.35
N ASP A 175 -13.04 -12.12 9.41
CA ASP A 175 -12.32 -13.16 10.16
C ASP A 175 -11.01 -13.51 9.41
N VAL A 176 -9.89 -13.61 10.15
CA VAL A 176 -8.59 -14.01 9.62
C VAL A 176 -8.59 -15.42 8.99
N LYS A 177 -9.60 -16.25 9.29
CA LYS A 177 -9.82 -17.53 8.60
C LYS A 177 -10.02 -17.39 7.09
N LEU A 178 -10.45 -16.22 6.61
CA LEU A 178 -10.54 -15.93 5.17
C LEU A 178 -9.16 -15.99 4.47
N PHE A 179 -8.08 -15.86 5.25
CA PHE A 179 -6.70 -15.83 4.79
C PHE A 179 -5.98 -17.17 4.96
N GLN A 180 -6.73 -18.27 4.97
CA GLN A 180 -6.18 -19.60 4.81
C GLN A 180 -5.75 -19.81 3.35
N ASP A 181 -4.61 -20.48 3.16
CA ASP A 181 -4.07 -20.84 1.84
C ASP A 181 -3.94 -19.65 0.86
N LEU A 182 -3.37 -18.54 1.35
CA LEU A 182 -3.06 -17.38 0.51
C LEU A 182 -2.09 -17.75 -0.61
N ARG A 183 -2.37 -17.23 -1.81
CA ARG A 183 -1.60 -17.47 -3.02
C ARG A 183 -0.84 -16.22 -3.43
N ASN A 184 0.32 -16.42 -4.04
CA ASN A 184 1.03 -15.34 -4.69
C ASN A 184 0.36 -15.01 -6.03
N VAL A 185 -0.53 -14.02 -6.06
CA VAL A 185 -1.25 -13.62 -7.29
C VAL A 185 -0.40 -12.82 -8.28
N PHE A 186 0.91 -12.67 -8.03
CA PHE A 186 1.85 -12.09 -8.98
C PHE A 186 2.53 -13.14 -9.86
N GLU A 187 2.49 -14.42 -9.46
CA GLU A 187 2.97 -15.55 -10.26
C GLU A 187 1.78 -16.16 -11.03
N GLY A 188 1.94 -16.36 -12.33
CA GLY A 188 0.90 -16.86 -13.24
C GLY A 188 0.08 -15.73 -13.88
N ASP A 189 -0.35 -15.83 -15.14
CA ASP A 189 -0.60 -17.06 -15.92
C ASP A 189 0.64 -17.77 -16.50
#